data_AF-A0A3N2M5Z1-F1
#
_entry.id   AF-A0A3N2M5Z1-F1
#
_cell.length_a   1.000
_cell.length_b   1.000
_cell.length_c   1.000
_cell.angle_alpha   90.00
_cell.angle_beta   90.00
_cell.angle_gamma   90.00
#
_symmetry.space_group_name_H-M   'P 1'
#
loop_
_entity.id
_entity.type
_entity.pdbx_description
1 polymer ?
#
loop_
_entity_poly.entity_id
_entity_poly.type
_entity_poly.pdbx_seq_one_letter_code
_entity_poly.pdbx_strand_id
1 'polypeptide(L)'
;MEPLYKIDDYFLDSYYHFVSPNASLISLGRSEAVWQKISVSLPGYLGGVWEKLCREYVSGREIDGIYYGLASRWWGNVAVKEEKRNVAMEFDVVAKSLDGKHLLVGECKWTEGEYGECFLEELREKTSCAPFVIEDMTIHYALFTKTKLLDSPACLVFYPDDIVLAD
;
A
#
# COMPACT_ATOMS: atom_id res chain seq x y z
N MET A 1 1.96 -5.54 -18.02
CA MET A 1 0.51 -5.43 -18.28
C MET A 1 -0.16 -6.02 -17.06
N GLU A 2 -0.76 -5.20 -16.19
CA GLU A 2 -1.53 -5.74 -15.06
C GLU A 2 -2.78 -6.45 -15.59
N PRO A 3 -3.21 -7.56 -14.96
CA PRO A 3 -4.41 -8.25 -15.37
C PRO A 3 -5.65 -7.37 -15.15
N LEU A 4 -6.56 -7.35 -16.12
CA LEU A 4 -7.83 -6.61 -16.07
C LEU A 4 -8.78 -7.08 -14.95
N TYR A 5 -8.55 -8.28 -14.43
CA TYR A 5 -9.32 -8.87 -13.33
C TYR A 5 -8.36 -9.49 -12.32
N LYS A 6 -8.60 -9.23 -11.03
CA LYS A 6 -7.90 -9.85 -9.89
C LYS A 6 -8.91 -10.62 -9.05
N ILE A 7 -8.48 -11.72 -8.45
CA ILE A 7 -9.29 -12.48 -7.50
C ILE A 7 -9.28 -11.69 -6.19
N ASP A 8 -10.47 -11.41 -5.65
CA ASP A 8 -10.59 -10.56 -4.45
C ASP A 8 -10.26 -11.31 -3.16
N ASP A 9 -10.57 -12.62 -3.13
CA ASP A 9 -10.26 -13.51 -2.01
C ASP A 9 -8.76 -13.85 -1.97
N TYR A 10 -8.10 -13.49 -0.88
CA TYR A 10 -6.66 -13.68 -0.70
C TYR A 10 -6.20 -15.13 -0.75
N PHE A 11 -7.01 -16.07 -0.26
CA PHE A 11 -6.67 -17.48 -0.30
C PHE A 11 -6.68 -18.00 -1.74
N LEU A 12 -7.76 -17.74 -2.47
CA LEU A 12 -7.89 -18.13 -3.87
C LEU A 12 -6.84 -17.45 -4.74
N ASP A 13 -6.60 -16.15 -4.54
CA ASP A 13 -5.56 -15.42 -5.28
C ASP A 13 -4.18 -16.07 -5.07
N SER A 14 -3.79 -16.36 -3.83
CA SER A 14 -2.52 -17.02 -3.53
C SER A 14 -2.43 -18.43 -4.12
N TYR A 15 -3.54 -19.18 -4.13
CA TYR A 15 -3.61 -20.52 -4.71
C TYR A 15 -3.37 -20.48 -6.23
N TYR A 16 -4.04 -19.58 -6.95
CA TYR A 16 -3.86 -19.44 -8.39
C TYR A 16 -2.53 -18.80 -8.77
N HIS A 17 -1.94 -18.00 -7.88
CA HIS A 17 -0.63 -17.40 -8.09
C HIS A 17 0.51 -18.41 -7.91
N PHE A 18 0.46 -19.25 -6.88
CA PHE A 18 1.60 -20.09 -6.49
C PHE A 18 1.36 -21.60 -6.65
N VAL A 19 0.17 -22.09 -6.28
CA VAL A 19 -0.09 -23.54 -6.20
C VAL A 19 -0.52 -24.09 -7.56
N SER A 20 -1.54 -23.50 -8.17
CA SER A 20 -2.10 -23.96 -9.45
C SER A 20 -1.06 -24.05 -10.57
N PRO A 21 -0.16 -23.07 -10.77
CA PRO A 21 0.85 -23.15 -11.84
C PRO A 21 1.90 -24.25 -11.63
N ASN A 22 2.06 -24.73 -10.39
CA ASN A 22 3.07 -25.72 -10.02
C ASN A 22 2.45 -27.07 -9.59
N ALA A 23 1.14 -27.26 -9.77
CA ALA A 23 0.40 -28.43 -9.29
C ALA A 23 0.99 -29.77 -9.74
N SER A 24 1.46 -29.88 -10.99
CA SER A 24 2.12 -31.09 -11.50
C SER A 24 3.43 -31.40 -10.77
N LEU A 25 4.27 -30.39 -10.51
CA LEU A 25 5.52 -30.57 -9.78
C LEU A 25 5.26 -30.96 -8.32
N ILE A 26 4.28 -30.32 -7.69
CA ILE A 26 3.84 -30.66 -6.33
C ILE A 26 3.33 -32.10 -6.29
N SER A 27 2.52 -32.53 -7.26
CA SER A 27 1.98 -33.89 -7.34
C SER A 27 3.08 -34.95 -7.54
N LEU A 28 4.19 -34.59 -8.19
CA LEU A 28 5.38 -35.44 -8.32
C LEU A 28 6.28 -35.42 -7.06
N GLY A 29 5.87 -34.76 -5.98
CA GLY A 29 6.63 -34.61 -4.75
C GLY A 29 7.85 -33.68 -4.89
N ARG A 30 7.83 -32.75 -5.85
CA ARG A 30 8.91 -31.76 -6.07
C ARG A 30 8.64 -30.42 -5.38
N SER A 31 8.01 -30.46 -4.21
CA SER A 31 7.59 -29.26 -3.46
C SER A 31 8.76 -28.34 -3.09
N GLU A 32 9.95 -28.88 -2.81
CA GLU A 32 11.13 -28.06 -2.47
C GLU A 32 11.56 -27.15 -3.64
N ALA A 33 11.63 -27.70 -4.85
CA ALA A 33 11.97 -26.91 -6.04
C ALA A 33 10.92 -25.83 -6.34
N VAL A 34 9.65 -26.15 -6.09
CA VAL A 34 8.55 -25.20 -6.20
C VAL A 34 8.66 -24.11 -5.13
N TRP A 35 8.97 -24.49 -3.88
CA TRP A 35 9.15 -23.56 -2.78
C TRP A 35 10.29 -22.58 -3.03
N GLN A 36 11.46 -23.05 -3.49
CA GLN A 36 12.59 -22.18 -3.83
C GLN A 36 12.23 -21.12 -4.89
N LYS A 37 11.34 -21.46 -5.83
CA LYS A 37 10.82 -20.50 -6.80
C LYS A 37 9.85 -19.51 -6.15
N ILE A 38 8.93 -19.98 -5.32
CA ILE A 38 7.91 -19.16 -4.66
C ILE A 38 8.54 -18.18 -3.67
N SER A 39 9.48 -18.64 -2.85
CA SER A 39 10.08 -17.85 -1.77
C SER A 39 10.77 -16.58 -2.28
N VAL A 40 11.26 -16.59 -3.52
CA VAL A 40 11.90 -15.42 -4.15
C VAL A 40 10.88 -14.34 -4.49
N SER A 41 9.67 -14.68 -4.95
CA SER A 41 8.65 -13.71 -5.35
C SER A 41 7.61 -13.43 -4.25
N LEU A 42 7.56 -14.25 -3.21
CA LEU A 42 6.60 -14.13 -2.11
C LEU A 42 6.63 -12.74 -1.41
N PRO A 43 7.79 -12.12 -1.12
CA PRO A 43 7.80 -10.80 -0.48
C PRO A 43 7.10 -9.73 -1.33
N GLY A 44 7.33 -9.72 -2.65
CA GLY A 44 6.68 -8.77 -3.56
C GLY A 44 5.18 -9.00 -3.67
N TYR A 45 4.75 -10.27 -3.69
CA TYR A 45 3.33 -10.63 -3.64
C TYR A 45 2.66 -10.12 -2.36
N LEU A 46 3.28 -10.38 -1.20
CA LEU A 46 2.74 -9.94 0.09
C LEU A 46 2.74 -8.42 0.22
N GLY A 47 3.68 -7.70 -0.39
CA GLY A 47 3.65 -6.24 -0.47
C GLY A 47 2.38 -5.73 -1.16
N GLY A 48 2.00 -6.31 -2.30
CA GLY A 48 0.76 -5.93 -2.99
C GLY A 48 -0.51 -6.31 -2.21
N VAL A 49 -0.50 -7.44 -1.50
CA VAL A 49 -1.59 -7.83 -0.57
C VAL A 49 -1.71 -6.83 0.57
N TRP A 50 -0.57 -6.42 1.15
CA TRP A 50 -0.51 -5.46 2.23
C TRP A 50 -1.08 -4.11 1.83
N GLU A 51 -0.69 -3.57 0.68
CA GLU A 51 -1.29 -2.35 0.14
C GLU A 51 -2.82 -2.44 -0.02
N LYS A 52 -3.33 -3.60 -0.46
CA LYS A 52 -4.77 -3.83 -0.58
C LYS A 52 -5.45 -3.76 0.79
N LEU A 53 -4.92 -4.47 1.78
CA LEU A 53 -5.43 -4.46 3.16
C LEU A 53 -5.40 -3.05 3.77
N CYS A 54 -4.34 -2.27 3.53
CA CYS A 54 -4.25 -0.90 4.04
C CYS A 54 -5.31 0.02 3.43
N ARG A 55 -5.61 -0.12 2.13
CA ARG A 55 -6.73 0.62 1.51
C ARG A 55 -8.07 0.17 2.05
N GLU A 56 -8.30 -1.13 2.23
CA GLU A 56 -9.54 -1.65 2.83
C GLU A 56 -9.73 -1.13 4.26
N TYR A 57 -8.66 -1.11 5.06
CA TYR A 57 -8.65 -0.55 6.41
C TYR A 57 -9.10 0.90 6.45
N VAL A 58 -8.55 1.76 5.58
CA VAL A 58 -8.90 3.19 5.54
C VAL A 58 -10.32 3.42 5.01
N SER A 59 -10.79 2.55 4.11
CA SER A 59 -12.04 2.76 3.39
C SER A 59 -13.27 2.73 4.31
N GLY A 60 -13.98 3.85 4.43
CA GLY A 60 -15.19 3.93 5.24
C GLY A 60 -14.95 3.97 6.75
N ARG A 61 -13.69 4.08 7.19
CA ARG A 61 -13.30 4.00 8.60
C ARG A 61 -13.11 5.39 9.22
N GLU A 62 -13.37 5.48 10.53
CA GLU A 62 -12.96 6.61 11.36
C GLU A 62 -11.50 6.44 11.81
N ILE A 63 -10.65 7.39 11.46
CA ILE A 63 -9.25 7.44 11.90
C ILE A 63 -9.02 8.82 12.52
N ASP A 64 -8.61 8.84 13.78
CA ASP A 64 -8.36 10.07 14.55
C ASP A 64 -9.53 11.09 14.50
N GLY A 65 -10.76 10.59 14.65
CA GLY A 65 -11.96 11.44 14.63
C GLY A 65 -12.49 11.79 13.24
N ILE A 66 -11.88 11.29 12.17
CA ILE A 66 -12.21 11.65 10.78
C ILE A 66 -12.66 10.41 10.02
N TYR A 67 -13.85 10.47 9.43
CA TYR A 67 -14.36 9.43 8.53
C TYR A 67 -13.83 9.60 7.12
N TYR A 68 -13.18 8.56 6.60
CA TYR A 68 -12.66 8.51 5.24
C TYR A 68 -13.60 7.77 4.29
N GLY A 69 -13.69 8.25 3.05
CA GLY A 69 -14.33 7.53 1.96
C GLY A 69 -13.51 6.35 1.48
N LEU A 70 -13.81 5.86 0.27
CA LEU A 70 -13.04 4.77 -0.34
C LEU A 70 -11.59 5.20 -0.56
N ALA A 71 -10.67 4.44 0.01
CA ALA A 71 -9.25 4.59 -0.25
C ALA A 71 -8.88 3.91 -1.57
N SER A 72 -7.97 4.54 -2.32
CA SER A 72 -7.54 4.05 -3.63
C SER A 72 -6.05 4.26 -3.82
N ARG A 73 -5.46 3.48 -4.74
CA ARG A 73 -4.13 3.77 -5.27
C ARG A 73 -4.26 4.90 -6.28
N TRP A 74 -3.33 5.83 -6.25
CA TRP A 74 -3.24 6.86 -7.27
C TRP A 74 -1.93 6.70 -8.06
N TRP A 75 -2.02 6.78 -9.38
CA TRP A 75 -0.86 6.81 -10.26
C TRP A 75 -1.09 7.85 -11.36
N GLY A 76 -0.04 8.57 -11.74
CA GLY A 76 -0.16 9.58 -12.77
C GLY A 76 1.15 10.27 -13.10
N ASN A 77 1.20 10.84 -14.30
CA ASN A 77 2.31 11.68 -14.73
C ASN A 77 2.07 13.11 -14.27
N VAL A 78 2.97 13.63 -13.45
CA VAL A 78 2.90 14.99 -12.89
C VAL A 78 3.95 15.85 -13.56
N ALA A 79 3.53 17.00 -14.10
CA ALA A 79 4.43 17.97 -14.70
C ALA A 79 5.14 18.76 -13.61
N VAL A 80 6.43 18.50 -13.40
CA VAL A 80 7.25 19.25 -12.43
C VAL A 80 7.87 20.44 -13.16
N LYS A 81 7.43 21.66 -12.79
CA LYS A 81 7.80 22.91 -13.49
C LYS A 81 9.32 23.13 -13.54
N GLU A 82 10.03 22.72 -12.49
CA GLU A 82 11.48 22.90 -12.36
C GLU A 82 12.26 22.03 -13.34
N GLU A 83 11.77 20.83 -13.65
CA GLU A 83 12.49 19.83 -14.44
C GLU A 83 12.03 19.78 -15.91
N LYS A 84 11.01 20.57 -16.29
CA LYS A 84 10.36 20.54 -17.63
C LYS A 84 10.05 19.12 -18.13
N ARG A 85 9.79 18.19 -17.22
CA ARG A 85 9.46 16.79 -17.51
C ARG A 85 8.26 16.33 -16.69
N ASN A 86 7.60 15.32 -17.22
CA ASN A 86 6.59 14.58 -16.48
C ASN A 86 7.29 13.51 -15.65
N VAL A 87 7.01 13.49 -14.35
CA VAL A 87 7.47 12.46 -13.43
C VAL A 87 6.30 11.53 -13.14
N ALA A 88 6.52 10.23 -13.30
CA ALA A 88 5.54 9.23 -12.87
C ALA A 88 5.51 9.23 -11.34
N MET A 89 4.35 9.52 -10.77
CA MET A 89 4.10 9.52 -9.34
C MET A 89 3.09 8.44 -8.99
N GLU A 90 3.27 7.90 -7.80
CA GLU A 90 2.45 6.84 -7.25
C GLU A 90 2.23 7.09 -5.77
N PHE A 91 1.01 6.82 -5.31
CA PHE A 91 0.61 6.80 -3.90
C PHE A 91 -0.17 5.52 -3.62
N ASP A 92 0.27 4.76 -2.62
CA ASP A 92 -0.30 3.44 -2.30
C ASP A 92 -1.73 3.55 -1.75
N VAL A 93 -1.95 4.58 -0.91
CA VAL A 93 -3.21 4.84 -0.21
C VAL A 93 -3.54 6.33 -0.30
N VAL A 94 -4.67 6.66 -0.92
CA VAL A 94 -5.24 8.01 -0.93
C VAL A 94 -6.72 7.92 -0.61
N ALA A 95 -7.18 8.67 0.39
CA ALA A 95 -8.59 8.74 0.77
C ALA A 95 -8.99 10.17 1.15
N LYS A 96 -10.12 10.64 0.61
CA LYS A 96 -10.74 11.91 1.06
C LYS A 96 -11.69 11.63 2.22
N SER A 97 -11.79 12.55 3.17
CA SER A 97 -12.84 12.47 4.18
C SER A 97 -14.22 12.59 3.56
N LEU A 98 -15.22 12.05 4.25
CA LEU A 98 -16.63 12.13 3.82
C LEU A 98 -17.14 13.57 3.73
N ASP A 99 -16.60 14.47 4.54
CA ASP A 99 -16.92 15.90 4.52
C ASP A 99 -16.08 16.71 3.50
N GLY A 100 -15.12 16.06 2.83
CA GLY A 100 -14.25 16.67 1.83
C GLY A 100 -13.20 17.65 2.35
N LYS A 101 -13.00 17.77 3.67
CA LYS A 101 -12.04 18.72 4.26
C LYS A 101 -10.66 18.11 4.54
N HIS A 102 -10.56 16.78 4.54
CA HIS A 102 -9.34 16.08 4.88
C HIS A 102 -8.93 15.13 3.76
N LEU A 103 -7.62 14.92 3.66
CA LEU A 103 -7.01 13.98 2.74
C LEU A 103 -6.03 13.12 3.52
N LEU A 104 -6.23 11.81 3.53
CA LEU A 104 -5.23 10.85 4.00
C LEU A 104 -4.38 10.41 2.82
N VAL A 105 -3.07 10.53 2.97
CA VAL A 105 -2.08 10.01 2.03
C VAL A 105 -1.18 9.06 2.79
N GLY A 106 -1.03 7.83 2.29
CA GLY A 106 -0.24 6.81 2.97
C GLY A 106 0.69 6.03 2.05
N GLU A 107 1.77 5.54 2.67
CA GLU A 107 2.80 4.71 2.05
C GLU A 107 2.85 3.36 2.77
N CYS A 108 2.94 2.27 2.01
CA CYS A 108 2.97 0.91 2.50
C CYS A 108 4.38 0.32 2.38
N LYS A 109 4.84 -0.36 3.42
CA LYS A 109 6.14 -1.03 3.45
C LYS A 109 6.03 -2.43 4.03
N TRP A 110 6.30 -3.43 3.19
CA TRP A 110 6.36 -4.83 3.59
C TRP A 110 7.80 -5.34 3.77
N THR A 111 8.56 -4.57 4.55
CA THR A 111 10.00 -4.72 4.76
C THR A 111 10.32 -4.56 6.25
N GLU A 112 11.60 -4.70 6.63
CA GLU A 112 12.03 -4.70 8.04
C GLU A 112 13.19 -3.74 8.25
N GLY A 113 13.31 -3.20 9.47
CA GLY A 113 14.46 -2.38 9.88
C GLY A 113 14.49 -0.99 9.25
N GLU A 114 13.31 -0.36 9.12
CA GLU A 114 13.15 0.90 8.40
C GLU A 114 13.13 2.11 9.34
N TYR A 115 13.60 3.25 8.83
CA TYR A 115 13.44 4.57 9.43
C TYR A 115 12.25 5.26 8.77
N GLY A 116 11.20 5.50 9.55
CA GLY A 116 9.94 6.06 9.06
C GLY A 116 10.02 7.53 8.70
N GLU A 117 10.95 8.30 9.31
CA GLU A 117 11.10 9.72 8.95
C GLU A 117 11.50 9.89 7.47
N CYS A 118 12.36 9.02 6.94
CA CYS A 118 12.72 9.06 5.52
C CYS A 118 11.49 8.84 4.62
N PHE A 119 10.63 7.89 4.96
CA PHE A 119 9.40 7.66 4.19
C PHE A 119 8.40 8.81 4.32
N LEU A 120 8.30 9.40 5.51
CA LEU A 120 7.42 10.54 5.74
C LEU A 120 7.87 11.77 4.96
N GLU A 121 9.17 12.04 4.93
CA GLU A 121 9.77 13.12 4.12
C GLU A 121 9.50 12.89 2.63
N GLU A 122 9.81 11.71 2.11
CA GLU A 122 9.52 11.36 0.71
C GLU A 122 8.03 11.48 0.37
N LEU A 123 7.15 11.03 1.27
CA LEU A 123 5.70 11.11 1.06
C LEU A 123 5.20 12.56 1.04
N ARG A 124 5.73 13.43 1.91
CA ARG A 124 5.43 14.87 1.93
C ARG A 124 5.88 15.55 0.64
N GLU A 125 7.10 15.24 0.18
CA GLU A 125 7.65 15.78 -1.07
C GLU A 125 6.78 15.37 -2.26
N LYS A 126 6.45 14.08 -2.40
CA LYS A 126 5.54 13.59 -3.46
C LYS A 126 4.19 14.30 -3.39
N THR A 127 3.62 14.41 -2.19
CA THR A 127 2.28 14.99 -1.98
C THR A 127 2.23 16.48 -2.34
N SER A 128 3.32 17.23 -2.16
CA SER A 128 3.39 18.66 -2.53
C SER A 128 3.13 18.92 -4.02
N CYS A 129 3.38 17.92 -4.87
CA CYS A 129 3.21 18.00 -6.31
C CYS A 129 1.93 17.29 -6.80
N ALA A 130 1.16 16.68 -5.89
CA ALA A 130 0.05 15.81 -6.25
C ALA A 130 -1.15 16.60 -6.80
N PRO A 131 -1.66 16.27 -8.01
CA PRO A 131 -2.72 17.03 -8.66
C PRO A 131 -4.11 16.83 -8.04
N PHE A 132 -4.25 15.89 -7.11
CA PHE A 132 -5.51 15.59 -6.41
C PHE A 132 -5.66 16.33 -5.08
N VAL A 133 -4.60 17.02 -4.63
CA VAL A 133 -4.64 17.91 -3.47
C VAL A 133 -5.38 19.17 -3.88
N ILE A 134 -6.43 19.52 -3.14
CA ILE A 134 -7.23 20.72 -3.36
C ILE A 134 -6.85 21.74 -2.28
N GLU A 135 -6.89 23.03 -2.63
CA GLU A 135 -6.72 24.13 -1.67
C GLU A 135 -7.68 23.95 -0.47
N ASP A 136 -7.22 24.33 0.73
CA ASP A 136 -7.93 24.23 2.01
C ASP A 136 -8.16 22.82 2.59
N MET A 137 -7.64 21.75 1.99
CA MET A 137 -7.65 20.43 2.61
C MET A 137 -6.57 20.28 3.70
N THR A 138 -6.93 19.68 4.83
CA THR A 138 -5.94 19.22 5.83
C THR A 138 -5.41 17.85 5.43
N ILE A 139 -4.10 17.73 5.26
CA ILE A 139 -3.44 16.48 4.85
C ILE A 139 -2.97 15.71 6.08
N HIS A 140 -3.31 14.43 6.13
CA HIS A 140 -2.91 13.47 7.15
C HIS A 140 -2.02 12.40 6.51
N TYR A 141 -0.85 12.19 7.09
CA TYR A 141 0.09 11.19 6.61
C TYR A 141 -0.03 9.91 7.44
N ALA A 142 0.01 8.76 6.76
CA ALA A 142 0.00 7.45 7.39
C ALA A 142 1.09 6.54 6.81
N LEU A 143 1.83 5.85 7.67
CA LEU A 143 2.78 4.80 7.28
C LEU A 143 2.22 3.44 7.69
N PHE A 144 2.15 2.52 6.75
CA PHE A 144 1.69 1.16 6.98
C PHE A 144 2.87 0.20 6.87
N THR A 145 3.43 -0.24 7.99
CA THR A 145 4.69 -0.98 8.00
C THR A 145 4.52 -2.38 8.56
N LYS A 146 5.24 -3.35 8.00
CA LYS A 146 5.21 -4.75 8.47
C LYS A 146 5.68 -4.90 9.91
N THR A 147 6.68 -4.13 10.30
CA THR A 147 7.33 -4.21 11.62
C THR A 147 7.49 -2.82 12.22
N LYS A 148 7.79 -2.79 13.52
CA LYS A 148 8.06 -1.55 14.25
C LYS A 148 9.24 -0.80 13.62
N LEU A 149 9.04 0.50 13.43
CA LEU A 149 10.05 1.42 12.92
C LEU A 149 11.19 1.61 13.93
N LEU A 150 12.38 1.96 13.42
CA LEU A 150 13.56 2.24 14.22
C LEU A 150 13.52 3.61 14.90
N ASP A 151 12.65 4.50 14.43
CA ASP A 151 12.40 5.85 14.89
C ASP A 151 10.90 6.06 15.17
N SER A 152 10.46 7.31 15.33
CA SER A 152 9.07 7.65 15.66
C SER A 152 8.62 8.84 14.82
N PRO A 153 8.23 8.61 13.56
CA PRO A 153 7.83 9.67 12.65
C PRO A 153 6.59 10.40 13.15
N ALA A 154 6.55 11.72 12.94
CA ALA A 154 5.42 12.56 13.33
C ALA A 154 4.21 12.41 12.37
N CYS A 155 3.65 11.20 12.31
CA CYS A 155 2.49 10.82 11.51
C CYS A 155 1.78 9.60 12.12
N LEU A 156 0.67 9.18 11.51
CA LEU A 156 0.01 7.94 11.89
C LEU A 156 0.86 6.74 11.44
N VAL A 157 0.99 5.72 12.28
CA VAL A 157 1.71 4.49 11.95
C VAL A 157 0.83 3.30 12.29
N PHE A 158 0.65 2.40 11.33
CA PHE A 158 -0.16 1.20 11.47
C PHE A 158 0.65 -0.05 11.16
N TYR A 159 0.44 -1.09 11.95
CA TYR A 159 1.05 -2.42 11.84
C TYR A 159 0.01 -3.47 11.46
N PRO A 160 0.42 -4.71 11.12
CA PRO A 160 -0.51 -5.78 10.77
C PRO A 160 -1.59 -6.05 11.81
N ASP A 161 -1.24 -5.98 13.10
CA ASP A 161 -2.19 -6.20 14.19
C ASP A 161 -3.26 -5.11 14.26
N ASP A 162 -2.92 -3.87 13.89
CA ASP A 162 -3.88 -2.76 13.83
C ASP A 162 -4.88 -2.96 12.69
N ILE A 163 -4.47 -3.61 11.60
CA ILE A 163 -5.26 -3.70 10.36
C ILE A 163 -6.09 -4.99 10.30
N VAL A 164 -5.47 -6.13 10.57
CA VAL A 164 -6.07 -7.46 10.34
C VAL A 164 -7.06 -7.82 11.45
N LEU A 165 -6.89 -7.27 12.65
CA LEU A 165 -7.75 -7.55 13.81
C LEU A 165 -8.83 -6.50 14.03
N ALA A 166 -8.96 -5.52 13.13
CA ALA A 166 -9.89 -4.45 13.33
C ALA A 166 -11.26 -4.76 12.75
N ASP A 167 -12.17 -5.09 13.67
CA ASP A 167 -13.59 -5.40 13.45
C ASP A 167 -14.35 -4.36 12.60
#